data_AF-A0A9D4M8J9-F1
#
_entry.id   AF-A0A9D4M8J9-F1
#
_cell.length_a   1.000
_cell.length_b   1.000
_cell.length_c   1.000
_cell.angle_alpha   90.00
_cell.angle_beta   90.00
_cell.angle_gamma   90.00
#
_symmetry.space_group_name_H-M   'P 1'
#
loop_
_entity.id
_entity.type
_entity.pdbx_description
1 polymer ?
#
loop_
_entity_poly.entity_id
_entity_poly.type
_entity_poly.pdbx_seq_one_letter_code
_entity_poly.pdbx_strand_id
1 'polypeptide(L)'
;MALAKGWRTCGLMSDTEYRIMFEAVSEGTYHVPVAERTPLERSTLQRFHRYIEFYSIENNRLYYKGKELLCESKCSKVITHNYHKSKGIGVRRLYHLLERRYTGVSEARIKQVISKLPDYQKRNAKFSNKAPLKHVCSSSVRSRRYAET
;
A
#
# COMPACT_ATOMS: atom_id res chain seq x y z
N MET A 1 -9.79 24.17 19.53
CA MET A 1 -10.03 22.77 19.09
C MET A 1 -8.70 22.09 18.84
N ALA A 2 -8.24 21.26 19.79
CA ALA A 2 -6.97 20.56 19.69
C ALA A 2 -7.06 19.46 18.61
N LEU A 3 -6.36 19.64 17.49
CA LEU A 3 -6.19 18.60 16.47
C LEU A 3 -5.33 17.48 17.07
N ALA A 4 -5.97 16.39 17.47
CA ALA A 4 -5.34 15.27 18.15
C ALA A 4 -4.19 14.68 17.32
N LYS A 5 -3.09 14.44 18.05
CA LYS A 5 -1.82 13.82 17.66
C LYS A 5 -2.04 12.52 16.88
N GLY A 6 -1.34 12.37 15.75
CA GLY A 6 -1.05 11.09 15.09
C GLY A 6 -2.27 10.40 14.46
N TRP A 7 -2.69 10.87 13.28
CA TRP A 7 -3.77 10.24 12.51
C TRP A 7 -3.29 8.90 11.98
N ARG A 8 -3.49 7.82 12.74
CA ARG A 8 -3.28 6.46 12.21
C ARG A 8 -4.40 6.18 11.23
N THR A 9 -4.11 6.27 9.93
CA THR A 9 -4.97 5.73 8.88
C THR A 9 -5.14 4.24 9.12
N CYS A 10 -6.34 3.70 8.93
CA CYS A 10 -6.49 2.24 8.86
C CYS A 10 -5.62 1.74 7.70
N GLY A 11 -4.67 0.86 8.03
CA GLY A 11 -3.83 0.21 7.04
C GLY A 11 -4.63 -0.72 6.15
N LEU A 12 -3.98 -1.28 5.14
CA LEU A 12 -4.58 -2.32 4.32
C LEU A 12 -4.89 -3.53 5.21
N MET A 13 -6.11 -4.04 5.13
CA MET A 13 -6.51 -5.25 5.85
C MET A 13 -6.36 -6.48 4.96
N SER A 14 -6.03 -7.60 5.59
CA SER A 14 -6.17 -8.89 4.92
C SER A 14 -7.65 -9.14 4.61
N ASP A 15 -7.91 -10.06 3.68
CA ASP A 15 -9.30 -10.41 3.36
C ASP A 15 -10.04 -11.02 4.58
N THR A 16 -9.31 -11.72 5.47
CA THR A 16 -9.87 -12.27 6.71
C THR A 16 -10.19 -11.18 7.72
N GLU A 17 -9.27 -10.24 7.97
CA GLU A 17 -9.51 -9.09 8.84
C GLU A 17 -10.69 -8.25 8.36
N TYR A 18 -10.77 -8.00 7.04
CA TYR A 18 -11.86 -7.26 6.43
C TYR A 18 -13.21 -7.94 6.68
N ARG A 19 -13.30 -9.26 6.52
CA ARG A 19 -14.54 -10.03 6.75
C ARG A 19 -14.97 -9.96 8.20
N ILE A 20 -14.05 -10.20 9.13
CA ILE A 20 -14.31 -10.12 10.57
C ILE A 20 -14.82 -8.71 10.94
N MET A 21 -14.19 -7.66 10.42
CA MET A 21 -14.66 -6.30 10.66
C MET A 21 -16.04 -6.02 10.06
N PHE A 22 -16.28 -6.50 8.84
CA PHE A 22 -17.57 -6.35 8.18
C PHE A 22 -18.68 -7.02 8.99
N GLU A 23 -18.45 -8.25 9.47
CA GLU A 23 -19.38 -8.98 10.33
C GLU A 23 -19.56 -8.30 11.70
N ALA A 24 -18.48 -7.74 12.28
CA ALA A 24 -18.55 -7.05 13.56
C ALA A 24 -19.32 -5.72 13.47
N VAL A 25 -19.21 -4.99 12.36
CA VAL A 25 -19.94 -3.73 12.13
C VAL A 25 -21.39 -4.00 11.73
N SER A 26 -21.66 -5.13 11.07
CA SER A 26 -23.02 -5.57 10.71
C SER A 26 -23.73 -6.10 11.96
N GLU A 27 -24.27 -5.19 12.77
CA GLU A 27 -25.21 -5.37 13.90
C GLU A 27 -25.32 -6.79 14.49
N GLY A 28 -24.19 -7.36 14.94
CA GLY A 28 -24.16 -8.59 15.73
C GLY A 28 -23.96 -9.92 14.97
N THR A 29 -23.54 -9.90 13.71
CA THR A 29 -23.28 -11.17 12.98
C THR A 29 -22.01 -11.91 13.42
N TYR A 30 -21.09 -11.25 14.12
CA TYR A 30 -19.88 -11.92 14.61
C TYR A 30 -20.12 -12.66 15.94
N HIS A 31 -20.48 -13.94 15.85
CA HIS A 31 -20.80 -14.78 17.01
C HIS A 31 -19.75 -15.88 17.27
N VAL A 32 -18.48 -15.50 17.46
CA VAL A 32 -17.44 -16.44 17.94
C VAL A 32 -17.20 -16.24 19.44
N PRO A 33 -17.35 -17.28 20.28
CA PRO A 33 -17.06 -17.21 21.71
C PRO A 33 -15.63 -16.73 21.99
N VAL A 34 -15.44 -15.92 23.04
CA VAL A 34 -14.12 -15.30 23.34
C VAL A 34 -13.00 -16.34 23.47
N ALA A 35 -13.30 -17.50 24.04
CA ALA A 35 -12.36 -18.58 24.26
C ALA A 35 -11.79 -19.16 22.95
N GLU A 36 -12.62 -19.27 21.92
CA GLU A 36 -12.28 -19.93 20.65
C GLU A 36 -11.66 -18.98 19.62
N ARG A 37 -11.68 -17.67 19.88
CA ARG A 37 -11.19 -16.67 18.92
C ARG A 37 -9.71 -16.84 18.63
N THR A 38 -9.36 -16.77 17.34
CA THR A 38 -7.96 -16.75 16.91
C THR A 38 -7.27 -15.44 17.33
N PRO A 39 -5.92 -15.40 17.43
CA PRO A 39 -5.20 -14.16 17.75
C PRO A 39 -5.51 -13.01 16.78
N LEU A 40 -5.71 -13.34 15.50
CA LEU A 40 -6.07 -12.38 14.46
C LEU A 40 -7.45 -11.78 14.72
N GLU A 41 -8.45 -12.59 15.00
CA GLU A 41 -9.80 -12.13 15.37
C GLU A 41 -9.79 -11.25 16.61
N ARG A 42 -9.09 -11.68 17.68
CA ARG A 42 -8.97 -10.91 18.93
C ARG A 42 -8.39 -9.52 18.65
N SER A 43 -7.31 -9.44 17.88
CA SER A 43 -6.66 -8.16 17.55
C SER A 43 -7.53 -7.27 16.65
N THR A 44 -8.28 -7.88 15.72
CA THR A 44 -9.17 -7.20 14.79
C THR A 44 -10.38 -6.61 15.53
N LEU A 45 -11.04 -7.40 16.38
CA LEU A 45 -12.16 -6.95 17.20
C LEU A 45 -11.72 -5.89 18.21
N GLN A 46 -10.54 -6.06 18.82
CA GLN A 46 -10.01 -5.03 19.71
C GLN A 46 -9.78 -3.70 18.95
N ARG A 47 -9.29 -3.75 17.71
CA ARG A 47 -9.16 -2.57 16.84
C ARG A 47 -10.53 -1.97 16.50
N PHE A 48 -11.52 -2.80 16.20
CA PHE A 48 -12.90 -2.37 15.94
C PHE A 48 -13.47 -1.62 17.15
N HIS A 49 -13.44 -2.21 18.35
CA HIS A 49 -13.96 -1.58 19.56
C HIS A 49 -13.28 -0.24 19.91
N ARG A 50 -11.97 -0.09 19.63
CA ARG A 50 -11.25 1.17 19.84
C ARG A 50 -11.70 2.31 18.92
N TYR A 51 -12.27 1.99 17.76
CA TYR A 51 -12.55 2.96 16.69
C TYR A 51 -13.96 2.77 16.11
N ILE A 52 -14.90 2.29 16.92
CA ILE A 52 -16.24 1.88 16.48
C ILE A 52 -16.98 3.00 15.75
N GLU A 53 -16.88 4.24 16.28
CA GLU A 53 -17.53 5.45 15.74
C GLU A 53 -17.04 5.83 14.34
N PHE A 54 -15.89 5.31 13.91
CA PHE A 54 -15.31 5.64 12.61
C PHE A 54 -15.66 4.64 11.51
N TYR A 55 -16.24 3.49 11.86
CA TYR A 55 -16.65 2.49 10.89
C TYR A 55 -18.12 2.66 10.51
N SER A 56 -18.40 2.54 9.22
CA SER A 56 -19.77 2.46 8.70
C SER A 56 -19.85 1.42 7.59
N ILE A 57 -21.04 0.90 7.37
CA ILE A 57 -21.33 0.04 6.21
C ILE A 57 -22.28 0.78 5.30
N GLU A 58 -21.91 0.87 4.02
CA GLU A 58 -22.76 1.41 2.98
C GLU A 58 -22.65 0.50 1.75
N ASN A 59 -23.77 0.13 1.14
CA ASN A 59 -23.81 -0.70 -0.08
C ASN A 59 -22.97 -1.99 0.01
N ASN A 60 -23.04 -2.71 1.15
CA ASN A 60 -22.24 -3.91 1.44
C ASN A 60 -20.72 -3.69 1.37
N ARG A 61 -20.25 -2.48 1.67
CA ARG A 61 -18.83 -2.13 1.73
C ARG A 61 -18.54 -1.48 3.07
N LEU A 62 -17.36 -1.79 3.59
CA LEU A 62 -16.88 -1.20 4.84
C LEU A 62 -16.21 0.14 4.55
N TYR A 63 -16.57 1.15 5.33
CA TYR A 63 -15.96 2.47 5.29
C TYR A 63 -15.29 2.78 6.61
N TYR A 64 -14.21 3.54 6.54
CA TYR A 64 -13.50 4.08 7.68
C TYR A 64 -13.32 5.59 7.49
N LYS A 65 -13.89 6.39 8.40
CA LYS A 65 -13.89 7.87 8.32
C LYS A 65 -14.42 8.38 6.95
N GLY A 66 -15.49 7.77 6.46
CA GLY A 66 -16.14 8.13 5.18
C GLY A 66 -15.38 7.70 3.92
N LYS A 67 -14.31 6.91 4.04
CA LYS A 67 -13.55 6.37 2.90
C LYS A 67 -13.70 4.86 2.82
N GLU A 68 -13.84 4.32 1.61
CA GLU A 68 -13.99 2.88 1.41
C GLU A 68 -12.73 2.15 1.85
N LEU A 69 -12.88 1.11 2.68
CA LEU A 69 -11.77 0.31 3.17
C LEU A 69 -11.47 -0.79 2.16
N LEU A 70 -10.23 -0.80 1.64
CA LEU A 70 -9.81 -1.81 0.69
C LEU A 70 -9.25 -3.03 1.40
N CYS A 71 -9.66 -4.21 0.95
CA CYS A 71 -8.99 -5.46 1.26
C CYS A 71 -7.85 -5.73 0.28
N GLU A 72 -6.91 -6.59 0.68
CA GLU A 72 -5.71 -6.87 -0.09
C GLU A 72 -6.01 -7.40 -1.51
N SER A 73 -6.99 -8.29 -1.65
CA SER A 73 -7.40 -8.84 -2.96
C SER A 73 -7.97 -7.80 -3.92
N LYS A 74 -8.66 -6.78 -3.41
CA LYS A 74 -9.24 -5.69 -4.22
C LYS A 74 -8.27 -4.56 -4.48
N CYS A 75 -7.31 -4.32 -3.58
CA CYS A 75 -6.39 -3.19 -3.64
C CYS A 75 -5.61 -3.14 -4.95
N SER A 76 -5.03 -4.26 -5.38
CA SER A 76 -4.30 -4.35 -6.64
C SER A 76 -5.17 -3.99 -7.85
N LYS A 77 -6.39 -4.53 -7.92
CA LYS A 77 -7.37 -4.28 -9.00
C LYS A 77 -7.80 -2.81 -9.05
N VAL A 78 -8.04 -2.19 -7.91
CA VAL A 78 -8.41 -0.77 -7.83
C VAL A 78 -7.27 0.12 -8.30
N ILE A 79 -6.03 -0.18 -7.89
CA ILE A 79 -4.84 0.57 -8.30
C ILE A 79 -4.63 0.47 -9.82
N THR A 80 -4.65 -0.74 -10.38
CA THR A 80 -4.45 -0.95 -11.83
C THR A 80 -5.55 -0.29 -12.65
N HIS A 81 -6.82 -0.45 -12.24
CA HIS A 81 -7.96 0.18 -12.91
C HIS A 81 -7.81 1.71 -12.95
N ASN A 82 -7.50 2.35 -11.81
CA ASN A 82 -7.33 3.80 -11.76
C ASN A 82 -6.07 4.27 -12.50
N TYR A 83 -5.00 3.48 -12.52
CA TYR A 83 -3.80 3.77 -13.30
C TYR A 83 -4.10 3.82 -14.82
N HIS A 84 -4.81 2.81 -15.34
CA HIS A 84 -5.20 2.80 -16.76
C HIS A 84 -6.22 3.89 -17.09
N LYS A 85 -7.22 4.11 -16.23
CA LYS A 85 -8.20 5.19 -16.37
C LYS A 85 -7.56 6.58 -16.44
N SER A 86 -6.45 6.78 -15.72
CA SER A 86 -5.69 8.04 -15.68
C SER A 86 -4.55 8.10 -16.72
N LYS A 87 -4.54 7.20 -17.71
CA LYS A 87 -3.54 7.13 -18.80
C LYS A 87 -2.10 6.93 -18.32
N GLY A 88 -1.95 6.27 -17.17
CA GLY A 88 -0.65 5.95 -16.57
C GLY A 88 -0.02 7.12 -15.83
N ILE A 89 -0.81 7.77 -14.98
CA ILE A 89 -0.36 8.88 -14.13
C ILE A 89 0.75 8.42 -13.15
N GLY A 90 1.60 9.35 -12.73
CA GLY A 90 2.67 9.05 -11.78
C GLY A 90 2.17 8.57 -10.41
N VAL A 91 2.97 7.76 -9.73
CA VAL A 91 2.65 7.09 -8.44
C VAL A 91 2.10 8.07 -7.40
N ARG A 92 2.80 9.19 -7.15
CA ARG A 92 2.41 10.18 -6.13
C ARG A 92 1.06 10.83 -6.43
N ARG A 93 0.79 11.12 -7.70
CA ARG A 93 -0.48 11.72 -8.11
C ARG A 93 -1.62 10.71 -8.06
N LEU A 94 -1.34 9.43 -8.38
CA LEU A 94 -2.31 8.36 -8.18
C LEU A 94 -2.63 8.15 -6.70
N TYR A 95 -1.62 8.24 -5.82
CA TYR A 95 -1.81 8.15 -4.37
C TYR A 95 -2.81 9.19 -3.88
N HIS A 96 -2.58 10.48 -4.16
CA HIS A 96 -3.50 11.53 -3.72
C HIS A 96 -4.91 11.41 -4.34
N LEU A 97 -5.04 10.81 -5.52
CA LEU A 97 -6.34 10.50 -6.11
C LEU A 97 -7.06 9.39 -5.32
N LEU A 98 -6.35 8.31 -4.99
CA LEU A 98 -6.90 7.16 -4.28
C LEU A 98 -7.16 7.45 -2.80
N GLU A 99 -6.27 8.17 -2.13
CA GLU A 99 -6.35 8.55 -0.71
C GLU A 99 -7.62 9.32 -0.38
N ARG A 100 -8.21 10.05 -1.35
CA ARG A 100 -9.48 10.76 -1.15
C ARG A 100 -10.68 9.83 -1.03
N ARG A 101 -10.64 8.66 -1.66
CA ARG A 101 -11.77 7.72 -1.77
C ARG A 101 -11.59 6.46 -0.94
N TYR A 102 -10.34 6.04 -0.78
CA TYR A 102 -9.98 4.75 -0.20
C TYR A 102 -9.09 4.91 1.02
N THR A 103 -9.24 3.99 1.96
CA THR A 103 -8.30 3.75 3.07
C THR A 103 -7.50 2.47 2.81
N GLY A 104 -6.32 2.37 3.43
CA GLY A 104 -5.42 1.22 3.25
C GLY A 104 -4.51 1.29 2.01
N VAL A 105 -4.47 2.41 1.29
CA VAL A 105 -3.56 2.60 0.16
C VAL A 105 -2.31 3.35 0.60
N SER A 106 -1.12 2.87 0.21
CA SER A 106 0.14 3.57 0.42
C SER A 106 0.89 3.75 -0.90
N GLU A 107 1.72 4.80 -0.99
CA GLU A 107 2.57 5.03 -2.16
C GLU A 107 3.47 3.83 -2.47
N ALA A 108 4.02 3.19 -1.43
CA ALA A 108 4.85 2.00 -1.56
C ALA A 108 4.09 0.85 -2.24
N ARG A 109 2.85 0.59 -1.81
CA ARG A 109 2.02 -0.46 -2.41
C ARG A 109 1.65 -0.11 -3.85
N ILE A 110 1.29 1.13 -4.12
CA ILE A 110 1.00 1.60 -5.48
C ILE A 110 2.22 1.35 -6.39
N LYS A 111 3.41 1.74 -5.94
CA LYS A 111 4.65 1.53 -6.68
C LYS A 111 4.90 0.05 -6.95
N GLN A 112 4.71 -0.83 -5.97
CA GLN A 112 4.86 -2.28 -6.11
C GLN A 112 3.89 -2.89 -7.13
N VAL A 113 2.63 -2.42 -7.16
CA VAL A 113 1.62 -2.90 -8.12
C VAL A 113 1.95 -2.40 -9.52
N ILE A 114 2.22 -1.11 -9.67
CA ILE A 114 2.45 -0.49 -10.97
C ILE A 114 3.80 -0.92 -11.57
N SER A 115 4.83 -1.19 -10.78
CA SER A 115 6.13 -1.65 -11.29
C SER A 115 6.06 -2.98 -12.03
N LYS A 116 4.98 -3.75 -11.83
CA LYS A 116 4.72 -5.01 -12.53
C LYS A 116 3.98 -4.81 -13.85
N LEU A 117 3.47 -3.62 -14.13
CA LEU A 117 2.74 -3.32 -15.37
C LEU A 117 3.71 -3.07 -16.53
N PRO A 118 3.46 -3.64 -17.72
CA PRO A 118 4.35 -3.52 -18.86
C PRO A 118 4.50 -2.07 -19.33
N ASP A 119 3.41 -1.29 -19.34
CA ASP A 119 3.43 0.11 -19.77
C ASP A 119 4.32 0.97 -18.86
N TYR A 120 4.29 0.70 -17.56
CA TYR A 120 5.13 1.41 -16.60
C TYR A 120 6.60 1.00 -16.74
N GLN A 121 6.87 -0.28 -16.96
CA GLN A 121 8.22 -0.79 -17.19
C GLN A 121 8.85 -0.21 -18.46
N LYS A 122 8.09 -0.11 -19.55
CA LYS A 122 8.55 0.52 -20.80
C LYS A 122 8.91 2.00 -20.60
N ARG A 123 8.06 2.76 -19.89
CA ARG A 123 8.31 4.19 -19.61
C ARG A 123 9.43 4.43 -18.62
N ASN A 124 9.61 3.53 -17.64
CA ASN A 124 10.60 3.64 -16.57
C ASN A 124 11.68 2.56 -16.67
N ALA A 125 12.08 2.22 -17.89
CA ALA A 125 13.14 1.26 -18.11
C ALA A 125 14.41 1.75 -17.41
N LYS A 126 14.91 0.96 -16.46
CA LYS A 126 16.20 1.25 -15.83
C LYS A 126 17.28 0.82 -16.81
N PHE A 127 17.81 1.77 -17.56
CA PHE A 127 18.99 1.51 -18.38
C PHE A 127 20.18 1.26 -17.44
N SER A 128 20.52 -0.02 -17.26
CA SER A 128 21.71 -0.44 -16.51
C SER A 128 22.96 -0.42 -17.39
N ASN A 129 23.02 0.47 -18.39
CA ASN A 129 24.20 0.73 -19.22
C ASN A 129 25.31 1.41 -18.40
N LYS A 130 25.66 0.80 -17.26
CA LYS A 130 26.92 1.07 -16.61
C LYS A 130 27.98 0.44 -17.50
N ALA A 131 28.99 1.22 -17.87
CA ALA A 131 30.19 0.65 -18.46
C ALA A 131 30.65 -0.50 -17.55
N PRO A 132 30.99 -1.68 -18.09
CA PRO A 132 31.54 -2.76 -17.29
C PRO A 132 32.71 -2.18 -16.48
N LEU A 133 32.74 -2.48 -15.18
CA LEU A 133 33.82 -2.03 -14.31
C LEU A 133 35.14 -2.51 -14.94
N LYS A 134 35.95 -1.58 -15.45
CA LYS A 134 37.29 -1.92 -15.94
C LYS A 134 38.06 -2.43 -14.73
N HIS A 135 38.60 -3.64 -14.81
CA HIS A 135 39.51 -4.16 -13.80
C HIS A 135 40.68 -3.19 -13.64
N VAL A 136 40.90 -2.70 -12.42
CA VAL A 136 42.07 -1.88 -12.08
C VAL A 136 43.24 -2.84 -11.87
N CYS A 137 44.03 -3.05 -12.93
CA CYS A 137 45.29 -3.80 -12.83
C CYS A 137 46.40 -2.85 -12.33
N SER A 138 47.33 -3.33 -11.48
CA SER A 138 48.40 -2.49 -10.91
C SER A 138 49.28 -1.79 -11.96
N SER A 139 49.38 -2.34 -13.17
CA SER A 139 50.05 -1.74 -14.31
C SER A 139 49.42 -0.41 -14.78
N SER A 140 48.11 -0.23 -14.59
CA SER A 140 47.36 0.97 -14.97
C SER A 140 47.49 2.15 -13.99
N VAL A 141 47.97 1.90 -12.77
CA VAL A 141 48.28 2.94 -11.77
C VAL A 141 49.64 3.56 -12.06
N ARG A 142 50.58 2.78 -12.64
CA ARG A 142 51.94 3.23 -12.93
C ARG A 142 51.97 4.32 -14.02
N SER A 143 51.10 4.25 -15.02
CA SER A 143 51.07 5.22 -16.14
C SER A 143 50.56 6.61 -15.78
N ARG A 144 49.89 6.81 -14.63
CA ARG A 144 49.52 8.16 -14.16
C ARG A 144 50.68 8.88 -13.49
N ARG A 145 51.59 8.17 -12.81
CA ARG A 145 52.71 8.79 -12.09
C ARG A 145 53.86 9.26 -12.99
N TYR A 146 53.94 8.79 -14.23
CA TYR A 146 55.00 9.19 -15.17
C TYR A 146 54.57 10.25 -16.19
N ALA A 147 53.33 10.73 -16.13
CA ALA A 147 52.84 11.80 -17.02
C ALA A 147 52.95 13.21 -16.39
N GLU A 148 53.44 13.30 -15.15
CA GLU A 148 53.57 14.54 -14.37
C GLU A 148 55.04 14.91 -14.08
N THR A 149 55.99 14.33 -14.81
CA THR A 149 57.42 14.71 -14.81
C THR A 149 57.90 14.84 -16.24
#